data_AF-A0A9D6PFV2-F1
#
_entry.id   AF-A0A9D6PFV2-F1
#
_cell.length_a   1.000
_cell.length_b   1.000
_cell.length_c   1.000
_cell.angle_alpha   90.00
_cell.angle_beta   90.00
_cell.angle_gamma   90.00
#
_symmetry.space_group_name_H-M   'P 1'
#
loop_
_entity.id
_entity.type
_entity.pdbx_description
1 polymer ?
#
loop_
_entity_poly.entity_id
_entity_poly.type
_entity_poly.pdbx_seq_one_letter_code
_entity_poly.pdbx_strand_id
1 'polypeptide(L)'
;MKKCNLLGLVPLHLITCAGKSIGKQFAGRLGKTPFITGAFSGEYDAAAIYDSFGNSASDSPSLSNVTVLARTDWILNDPLVVRKDMDPKFKANLKNLLINMADFEGGKEVIEAFSRQRKFSGFTPEEKVQKATPPQ
;
A
#
# COMPACT_ATOMS: atom_id res chain seq x y z
N MET A 1 12.05 9.55 23.24
CA MET A 1 11.87 8.99 21.87
C MET A 1 12.03 10.13 20.87
N LYS A 2 13.00 10.04 19.95
CA LYS A 2 13.27 11.09 18.95
C LYS A 2 12.21 11.01 17.85
N LYS A 3 11.51 12.12 17.59
CA LYS A 3 10.60 12.26 16.44
C LYS A 3 11.44 12.50 15.18
N CYS A 4 11.37 11.60 14.21
CA CYS A 4 11.93 11.80 12.88
C CYS A 4 10.79 12.20 11.93
N ASN A 5 10.87 13.40 11.38
CA ASN A 5 9.88 13.95 10.45
C ASN A 5 10.33 13.77 8.99
N LEU A 6 9.33 13.50 8.15
CA LEU A 6 9.19 13.73 6.70
C LEU A 6 9.68 12.70 5.65
N LEU A 7 8.67 12.25 4.88
CA LEU A 7 8.56 12.22 3.40
C LEU A 7 9.72 11.59 2.60
N GLY A 8 9.57 10.29 2.29
CA GLY A 8 10.26 9.62 1.19
C GLY A 8 10.90 8.30 1.60
N LEU A 9 10.47 7.19 0.99
CA LEU A 9 11.04 5.83 1.14
C LEU A 9 10.97 5.24 2.56
N VAL A 10 9.75 4.93 2.97
CA VAL A 10 9.39 4.31 4.25
C VAL A 10 10.21 3.05 4.63
N PRO A 11 10.59 2.15 3.70
CA PRO A 11 11.36 0.95 4.09
C PRO A 11 12.79 1.24 4.56
N LEU A 12 13.46 2.25 3.97
CA LEU A 12 14.86 2.54 4.25
C LEU A 12 15.04 3.18 5.64
N HIS A 13 14.05 3.98 6.08
CA HIS A 13 14.08 4.69 7.36
C HIS A 13 14.03 3.73 8.57
N LEU A 14 13.23 2.66 8.49
CA LEU A 14 13.12 1.65 9.56
C LEU A 14 14.45 0.92 9.82
N ILE A 15 15.21 0.66 8.77
CA ILE A 15 16.50 -0.04 8.87
C ILE A 15 17.52 0.84 9.60
N THR A 16 17.56 2.13 9.30
CA THR A 16 18.42 3.09 10.00
C THR A 16 18.00 3.33 11.46
N CYS A 17 16.71 3.27 11.77
CA CYS A 17 16.20 3.48 13.13
C CYS A 17 16.33 2.24 14.04
N ALA A 18 16.36 1.03 13.47
CA ALA A 18 16.46 -0.22 14.22
C ALA A 18 17.90 -0.59 14.68
N GLY A 19 18.92 0.19 14.29
CA GLY A 19 20.29 0.04 14.79
C GLY A 19 20.96 -1.31 14.48
N LYS A 20 20.45 -2.09 13.52
CA LYS A 20 21.03 -3.38 13.11
C LYS A 20 21.82 -3.24 11.82
N SER A 21 23.08 -3.66 11.85
CA SER A 21 23.91 -3.83 10.66
C SER A 21 23.37 -5.01 9.84
N ILE A 22 22.75 -4.73 8.69
CA ILE A 22 22.33 -5.77 7.74
C ILE A 22 23.51 -6.04 6.81
N GLY A 23 24.03 -7.27 6.83
CA GLY A 23 25.26 -7.68 6.15
C GLY A 23 25.12 -7.93 4.65
N LYS A 24 23.90 -8.12 4.13
CA LYS A 24 23.63 -8.27 2.69
C LYS A 24 22.33 -7.56 2.28
N GLN A 25 22.28 -7.20 0.99
CA GLN A 25 21.44 -6.17 0.40
C GLN A 25 19.94 -6.32 0.70
N PHE A 26 19.31 -5.22 1.11
CA PHE A 26 17.86 -5.11 1.29
C PHE A 26 17.17 -4.88 -0.06
N ALA A 27 16.20 -5.72 -0.43
CA ALA A 27 15.40 -5.51 -1.62
C ALA A 27 14.09 -4.78 -1.28
N GLY A 28 14.07 -3.46 -1.54
CA GLY A 28 12.89 -2.62 -1.35
C GLY A 28 12.21 -2.28 -2.68
N ARG A 29 11.17 -3.04 -3.07
CA ARG A 29 10.20 -2.58 -4.08
C ARG A 29 8.81 -3.14 -3.76
N LEU A 30 7.77 -2.32 -3.92
CA LEU A 30 6.39 -2.68 -3.63
C LEU A 30 5.88 -3.59 -4.76
N GLY A 31 5.93 -4.90 -4.57
CA GLY A 31 5.57 -5.90 -5.60
C GLY A 31 5.12 -7.24 -5.00
N LYS A 32 4.24 -7.94 -5.72
CA LYS A 32 3.30 -8.94 -5.19
C LYS A 32 3.90 -10.24 -4.62
N THR A 33 5.15 -10.61 -4.90
CA THR A 33 5.58 -12.00 -4.64
C THR A 33 7.09 -12.31 -4.56
N PRO A 34 8.05 -11.52 -5.09
CA PRO A 34 9.44 -11.99 -5.13
C PRO A 34 10.21 -11.78 -3.81
N PHE A 35 9.81 -10.85 -2.96
CA PHE A 35 10.61 -10.46 -1.78
C PHE A 35 10.43 -11.39 -0.58
N ILE A 36 9.19 -11.81 -0.31
CA ILE A 36 8.92 -12.81 0.73
C ILE A 36 9.60 -14.13 0.36
N THR A 37 9.45 -14.55 -0.90
CA THR A 37 10.09 -15.76 -1.42
C THR A 37 11.62 -15.65 -1.37
N GLY A 38 12.20 -14.50 -1.72
CA GLY A 38 13.63 -14.25 -1.61
C GLY A 38 14.15 -14.28 -0.16
N ALA A 39 13.35 -13.81 0.81
CA ALA A 39 13.68 -13.95 2.22
C ALA A 39 13.61 -15.43 2.67
N PHE A 40 12.63 -16.20 2.19
CA PHE A 40 12.54 -17.63 2.47
C PHE A 40 13.63 -18.47 1.78
N SER A 41 14.07 -18.09 0.58
CA SER A 41 15.16 -18.76 -0.16
C SER A 41 16.56 -18.36 0.34
N GLY A 42 16.66 -17.40 1.27
CA GLY A 42 17.93 -16.89 1.78
C GLY A 42 18.65 -15.94 0.82
N GLU A 43 17.99 -15.47 -0.23
CA GLU A 43 18.50 -14.40 -1.11
C GLU A 43 18.58 -13.06 -0.38
N TYR A 44 17.67 -12.82 0.57
CA TYR A 44 17.63 -11.62 1.41
C TYR A 44 17.46 -11.99 2.89
N ASP A 45 17.99 -11.15 3.79
CA ASP A 45 17.84 -11.34 5.24
C ASP A 45 16.45 -10.92 5.77
N ALA A 46 15.78 -10.01 5.05
CA ALA A 46 14.47 -9.47 5.42
C ALA A 46 13.73 -8.90 4.21
N ALA A 47 12.40 -8.82 4.30
CA ALA A 47 11.53 -8.21 3.30
C ALA A 47 10.55 -7.23 3.96
N ALA A 48 10.20 -6.16 3.23
CA ALA A 48 9.12 -5.24 3.62
C ALA A 48 7.91 -5.44 2.71
N ILE A 49 6.74 -5.62 3.31
CA ILE A 49 5.48 -5.89 2.62
C ILE A 49 4.35 -5.08 3.26
N TYR A 50 3.27 -4.79 2.53
CA TYR A 50 2.09 -4.22 3.17
C TYR A 50 1.33 -5.27 3.96
N ASP A 51 0.75 -4.87 5.09
CA ASP A 51 -0.09 -5.72 5.95
C ASP A 51 -1.23 -6.42 5.17
N SER A 52 -1.74 -5.78 4.12
CA SER A 52 -2.80 -6.33 3.27
C SER A 52 -2.36 -7.59 2.50
N PHE A 53 -1.07 -7.79 2.25
CA PHE A 53 -0.53 -8.96 1.54
C PHE A 53 -0.39 -10.20 2.41
N GLY A 54 -0.46 -10.08 3.75
CA GLY A 54 -0.32 -11.24 4.64
C GLY A 54 -1.47 -12.25 4.58
N ASN A 55 -2.63 -11.84 4.05
CA ASN A 55 -3.87 -12.63 4.08
C ASN A 55 -4.49 -12.91 2.70
N SER A 56 -3.84 -12.53 1.58
CA SER A 56 -4.53 -12.43 0.28
C SER A 56 -4.01 -13.36 -0.83
N ALA A 57 -3.05 -14.24 -0.58
CA ALA A 57 -2.59 -15.19 -1.58
C ALA A 57 -2.69 -16.61 -1.06
N SER A 58 -3.53 -17.41 -1.70
CA SER A 58 -3.49 -18.87 -1.65
C SER A 58 -2.10 -19.43 -2.03
N ASP A 59 -1.29 -18.61 -2.71
CA ASP A 59 0.00 -19.00 -3.29
C ASP A 59 1.21 -18.36 -2.59
N SER A 60 1.00 -17.60 -1.50
CA SER A 60 2.13 -17.08 -0.71
C SER A 60 2.55 -18.12 0.34
N PRO A 61 3.85 -18.43 0.48
CA PRO A 61 4.33 -19.28 1.57
C PRO A 61 3.82 -18.76 2.90
N SER A 62 3.30 -19.66 3.72
CA SER A 62 2.71 -19.33 5.02
C SER A 62 3.66 -18.43 5.81
N LEU A 63 3.19 -17.24 6.18
CA LEU A 63 3.94 -16.31 7.03
C LEU A 63 4.09 -16.81 8.47
N SER A 64 3.57 -18.00 8.79
CA SER A 64 3.69 -18.64 10.11
C SER A 64 5.14 -18.76 10.60
N ASN A 65 6.09 -18.84 9.67
CA ASN A 65 7.52 -18.98 9.97
C ASN A 65 8.29 -17.66 9.85
N VAL A 66 7.61 -16.51 9.74
CA VAL A 66 8.23 -15.19 9.64
C VAL A 66 7.98 -14.40 10.91
N THR A 67 9.01 -13.75 11.43
CA THR A 67 8.89 -12.80 12.55
C THR A 67 8.77 -11.39 12.00
N VAL A 68 7.71 -10.66 12.39
CA VAL A 68 7.57 -9.24 12.08
C VAL A 68 8.58 -8.45 12.93
N LEU A 69 9.58 -7.86 12.28
CA LEU A 69 10.63 -7.09 12.97
C LEU A 69 10.15 -5.70 13.40
N ALA A 70 9.32 -5.06 12.58
CA ALA A 70 8.74 -3.75 12.84
C ALA A 70 7.59 -3.49 11.86
N ARG A 71 6.75 -2.50 12.19
CA ARG A 71 5.71 -1.96 11.32
C ARG A 71 5.97 -0.49 11.04
N THR A 72 5.64 -0.04 9.84
CA THR A 72 5.69 1.38 9.49
C THR A 72 4.50 2.10 10.12
N ASP A 73 4.59 3.43 10.23
CA ASP A 73 3.40 4.25 10.40
C ASP A 73 2.45 4.01 9.22
N TRP A 74 1.15 4.15 9.49
CA TRP A 74 0.13 4.04 8.46
C TRP A 74 0.34 5.13 7.41
N ILE A 75 0.04 4.80 6.16
CA ILE A 75 0.03 5.74 5.05
C ILE A 75 -1.30 5.61 4.31
N LEU A 76 -1.69 6.69 3.66
CA LEU A 76 -2.82 6.66 2.74
C LEU A 76 -2.49 5.80 1.52
N ASN A 77 -3.50 5.08 1.04
CA ASN A 77 -3.42 4.33 -0.21
C ASN A 77 -3.35 5.29 -1.42
N ASP A 78 -3.10 4.70 -2.59
CA ASP A 78 -2.80 5.41 -3.85
C ASP A 78 -3.77 6.56 -4.17
N PRO A 79 -3.28 7.81 -4.31
CA PRO A 79 -4.10 8.93 -4.76
C PRO A 79 -4.35 8.85 -6.27
N LEU A 80 -5.53 9.30 -6.71
CA LEU A 80 -5.80 9.54 -8.12
C LEU A 80 -5.42 10.97 -8.49
N VAL A 81 -4.44 11.10 -9.38
CA VAL A 81 -3.91 12.40 -9.82
C VAL A 81 -4.25 12.61 -11.29
N VAL A 82 -4.69 13.83 -11.63
CA VAL A 82 -5.00 14.25 -13.00
C VAL A 82 -4.06 15.37 -13.45
N ARG A 83 -3.88 15.52 -14.77
CA ARG A 83 -3.10 16.61 -15.34
C ARG A 83 -3.61 18.00 -14.91
N LYS A 84 -2.71 18.96 -14.79
CA LYS A 84 -3.01 20.31 -14.27
C LYS A 84 -3.97 21.10 -15.17
N ASP A 85 -3.86 20.90 -16.48
CA ASP A 85 -4.61 21.56 -17.55
C ASP A 85 -5.88 20.80 -17.98
N MET A 86 -6.33 19.83 -17.18
CA MET A 86 -7.58 19.13 -17.44
C MET A 86 -8.74 20.11 -17.38
N ASP A 87 -9.64 20.05 -18.37
CA ASP A 87 -10.86 20.86 -18.38
C ASP A 87 -11.59 20.76 -17.03
N PRO A 88 -11.89 21.89 -16.35
CA PRO A 88 -12.45 21.87 -15.00
C PRO A 88 -13.78 21.14 -14.91
N LYS A 89 -14.63 21.25 -15.95
CA LYS A 89 -15.93 20.59 -15.98
C LYS A 89 -15.76 19.07 -16.12
N PHE A 90 -14.89 18.63 -17.02
CA PHE A 90 -14.54 17.22 -17.16
C PHE A 90 -13.93 16.65 -15.88
N LYS A 91 -13.02 17.38 -15.23
CA LYS A 91 -12.41 16.99 -13.95
C LYS A 91 -13.47 16.79 -12.86
N ALA A 92 -14.42 17.72 -12.74
CA ALA A 92 -15.51 17.62 -11.77
C ALA A 92 -16.42 16.42 -12.06
N ASN A 93 -16.77 16.19 -13.33
CA ASN A 93 -17.57 15.04 -13.74
C ASN A 93 -16.85 13.71 -13.44
N LEU A 94 -15.55 13.63 -13.72
CA LEU A 94 -14.74 12.45 -13.43
C LEU A 94 -14.63 12.19 -11.92
N LYS A 95 -14.40 13.24 -11.09
CA LYS A 95 -14.40 13.13 -9.63
C LYS A 95 -15.73 12.55 -9.12
N ASN A 96 -16.84 13.11 -9.58
CA ASN A 96 -18.17 12.65 -9.18
C ASN A 96 -18.46 11.21 -9.64
N LEU A 97 -18.08 10.84 -10.86
CA LEU A 97 -18.24 9.48 -11.37
C LEU A 97 -17.48 8.46 -10.53
N LEU A 98 -16.21 8.74 -10.19
CA LEU A 98 -15.36 7.80 -9.45
C LEU A 98 -15.83 7.61 -8.01
N ILE A 99 -16.26 8.68 -7.33
CA ILE A 99 -16.78 8.61 -5.95
C ILE A 99 -18.08 7.80 -5.90
N ASN A 100 -18.95 7.99 -6.89
CA ASN A 100 -20.26 7.34 -6.94
C ASN A 100 -20.26 6.09 -7.84
N MET A 101 -19.09 5.53 -8.16
CA MET A 101 -19.02 4.43 -9.13
C MET A 101 -19.81 3.19 -8.69
N ALA A 102 -19.96 2.97 -7.38
CA ALA A 102 -20.75 1.88 -6.81
C ALA A 102 -22.25 1.98 -7.11
N ASP A 103 -22.74 3.16 -7.49
CA ASP A 103 -24.15 3.39 -7.85
C ASP A 103 -24.46 2.91 -9.29
N PHE A 104 -23.44 2.60 -10.08
CA PHE A 104 -23.57 2.14 -11.46
C PHE A 104 -23.16 0.66 -11.57
N GLU A 105 -23.90 -0.13 -12.34
CA GLU A 105 -23.59 -1.56 -12.53
C GLU A 105 -22.16 -1.79 -13.04
N GLY A 106 -21.72 -1.05 -14.06
CA GLY A 106 -20.35 -1.15 -14.55
C GLY A 106 -19.29 -0.74 -13.52
N GLY A 107 -19.62 0.15 -12.57
CA GLY A 107 -18.70 0.49 -11.49
C GLY A 107 -18.64 -0.57 -10.39
N LYS A 108 -19.76 -1.26 -10.11
CA LYS A 108 -19.77 -2.43 -9.22
C LYS A 108 -18.89 -3.56 -9.76
N GLU A 109 -19.00 -3.86 -11.05
CA GLU A 109 -18.16 -4.87 -11.72
C GLU A 109 -16.67 -4.56 -11.59
N VAL A 110 -16.29 -3.29 -11.79
CA VAL A 110 -14.91 -2.84 -11.60
C VAL A 110 -14.49 -2.98 -10.13
N ILE A 111 -15.29 -2.51 -9.18
CA ILE A 111 -14.96 -2.66 -7.75
C ILE A 111 -14.75 -4.14 -7.41
N GLU A 112 -15.63 -5.04 -7.87
CA GLU A 112 -15.52 -6.47 -7.61
C GLU A 112 -14.23 -7.07 -8.19
N ALA A 113 -13.91 -6.72 -9.44
CA ALA A 113 -12.70 -7.18 -10.12
C ALA A 113 -11.42 -6.75 -9.39
N PHE A 114 -11.38 -5.50 -8.90
CA PHE A 114 -10.22 -4.95 -8.20
C PHE A 114 -10.17 -5.30 -6.71
N SER A 115 -11.33 -5.54 -6.07
CA SER A 115 -11.43 -5.95 -4.67
C SER A 115 -10.65 -7.24 -4.41
N ARG A 116 -10.81 -8.23 -5.30
CA ARG A 116 -10.07 -9.51 -5.25
C ARG A 116 -8.55 -9.34 -5.28
N GLN A 117 -8.04 -8.31 -5.94
CA GLN A 117 -6.59 -8.17 -6.17
C GLN A 117 -5.89 -7.17 -5.26
N ARG A 118 -6.61 -6.15 -4.79
CA ARG A 118 -6.05 -4.99 -4.10
C ARG A 118 -6.81 -4.60 -2.83
N LYS A 119 -7.83 -5.37 -2.43
CA LYS A 119 -8.79 -4.98 -1.38
C LYS A 119 -9.39 -3.58 -1.65
N PHE A 120 -9.58 -3.28 -2.93
CA PHE A 120 -10.14 -2.03 -3.39
C PHE A 120 -11.66 -2.03 -3.15
N SER A 121 -12.16 -1.01 -2.47
CA SER A 121 -13.59 -0.84 -2.14
C SER A 121 -14.23 0.38 -2.80
N GLY A 122 -13.49 1.10 -3.65
CA GLY A 122 -13.94 2.33 -4.30
C GLY A 122 -13.05 3.53 -3.97
N PHE A 123 -13.44 4.70 -4.50
CA PHE A 123 -12.72 5.95 -4.28
C PHE A 123 -13.33 6.73 -3.11
N THR A 124 -12.45 7.25 -2.26
CA THR A 124 -12.86 8.10 -1.14
C THR A 124 -12.62 9.58 -1.49
N PRO A 125 -13.60 10.48 -1.25
CA PRO A 125 -13.39 11.92 -1.40
C PRO A 125 -12.23 12.42 -0.54
N GLU A 126 -11.41 13.31 -1.08
CA GLU A 126 -10.23 13.86 -0.40
C GLU A 126 -10.57 14.47 0.97
N GLU A 127 -11.74 15.10 1.10
CA GLU A 127 -12.18 15.76 2.31
C GLU A 127 -12.41 14.76 3.48
N LYS A 128 -12.73 13.50 3.15
CA LYS A 128 -12.79 12.40 4.12
C LYS A 128 -11.40 11.82 4.40
N VAL A 129 -10.55 11.73 3.37
CA VAL A 129 -9.19 11.22 3.45
C VAL A 129 -8.31 12.09 4.37
N GLN A 130 -8.41 13.42 4.26
CA GLN A 130 -7.65 14.35 5.10
C GLN A 130 -8.01 14.26 6.59
N LYS A 131 -9.18 13.71 6.92
CA LYS A 131 -9.66 13.49 8.29
C LYS A 131 -9.47 12.04 8.76
N ALA A 132 -8.94 11.17 7.90
CA ALA A 132 -8.74 9.79 8.24
C ALA A 132 -7.69 9.65 9.34
N THR A 133 -8.01 8.84 10.34
CA THR A 133 -7.08 8.42 11.39
C THR A 133 -6.55 7.02 11.06
N PRO A 134 -5.38 6.63 11.59
CA PRO A 134 -4.90 5.27 11.45
C PRO A 134 -5.99 4.26 11.85
N PRO A 135 -6.17 3.17 11.10
CA PRO A 135 -7.03 2.07 11.53
C PRO A 135 -6.49 1.49 12.85
N GLN A 136 -7.41 1.17 13.77
CA GLN A 136 -7.09 0.53 15.06
C GLN A 136 -6.76 -0.95 14.91
#